data_AF-A0A9D1YHE4-F1
#
_entry.id   AF-A0A9D1YHE4-F1
#
_cell.length_a   1.000
_cell.length_b   1.000
_cell.length_c   1.000
_cell.angle_alpha   90.00
_cell.angle_beta   90.00
_cell.angle_gamma   90.00
#
_symmetry.space_group_name_H-M   'P 1'
#
loop_
_entity.id
_entity.type
_entity.pdbx_description
1 polymer ?
#
loop_
_entity_poly.entity_id
_entity_poly.type
_entity_poly.pdbx_seq_one_letter_code
_entity_poly.pdbx_strand_id
1 'polypeptide(L)'
;MVRTCQVEEVKEEVVGNWEVEKEEPIAHSAPDAPRRWRTWQRLTAAAVVVLAILFAVGAVFFFLAREPEETHQEPLYFTKKGQLWALLPQETAPLELGRSDIVRVTVMESRDNTRFAWYDGVGLYYRKADAKEAEEVQRDVRAAALSPSGNSLLYYVYVNEESGGKLCRYDGNSGEVQELLTGLGNLQYSVISQDGAYWALQVGDVLLWANVETGEIQQAASGLLDGQMRIRAVSSRGVYYDVLSSAGQNLYDLMHWRPGGSPERELASVQSLSLDEDGQGYGVCDSEASSSLYWFDGETASLVDSQVDASYLRILGNWDSAQRMKAEVAVYRRSGEDQLYAANRGKSGPLSQEVPSGELLDDPIGGTPLPDVILEGNSLYCMTGEFRGDGEVWRVPLEWNGPGSPEKLESFPASQETWKFYVTSAGDVLRCGSSREEGERGSFCSLYWNGEQAADDLYLWGGLPYQLFEYQGAVYYMGKGRDQGFSMKRIQKGVSEMVDDTVEDCRPMEDGRLAYLRTGEGETQDLLVMGPDGKPQLAAEAVDVVLGWSHVVY
;
A
#
# COMPACT_ATOMS: atom_id res chain seq x y z
N MET A 1 22.67 37.67 84.51
CA MET A 1 22.48 37.58 85.98
C MET A 1 23.28 36.37 86.44
N VAL A 2 24.28 36.58 87.29
CA VAL A 2 25.18 35.53 87.80
C VAL A 2 24.58 34.89 89.06
N ARG A 3 24.65 33.56 89.16
CA ARG A 3 24.84 32.68 90.36
C ARG A 3 24.17 31.31 90.11
N THR A 4 24.91 30.23 89.84
CA THR A 4 25.72 29.31 90.68
C THR A 4 24.94 28.35 91.60
N CYS A 5 25.44 27.09 91.61
CA CYS A 5 25.29 25.98 92.59
C CYS A 5 24.13 24.99 92.27
N GLN A 6 24.23 23.64 92.29
CA GLN A 6 25.16 22.61 92.85
C GLN A 6 25.12 21.32 91.97
N VAL A 7 26.20 20.52 91.76
CA VAL A 7 26.66 19.27 92.48
C VAL A 7 25.55 18.18 92.54
N GLU A 8 25.65 16.91 92.13
CA GLU A 8 26.74 15.90 92.11
C GLU A 8 26.41 14.71 91.16
N GLU A 9 27.47 14.07 90.63
CA GLU A 9 27.69 12.66 90.18
C GLU A 9 26.63 11.81 89.44
N VAL A 10 27.05 11.13 88.36
CA VAL A 10 27.35 9.66 88.34
C VAL A 10 27.60 9.17 86.88
N LYS A 11 28.78 8.57 86.69
CA LYS A 11 29.21 7.50 85.73
C LYS A 11 29.33 7.72 84.21
N GLU A 12 30.52 7.30 83.73
CA GLU A 12 30.86 6.49 82.52
C GLU A 12 30.23 6.93 81.18
N GLU A 13 30.95 7.17 80.07
CA GLU A 13 32.18 6.58 79.54
C GLU A 13 32.72 7.47 78.39
N VAL A 14 34.01 7.84 78.45
CA VAL A 14 35.05 7.80 77.38
C VAL A 14 34.56 8.06 75.93
N VAL A 15 34.69 9.25 75.32
CA VAL A 15 35.87 9.96 74.75
C VAL A 15 36.70 9.10 73.78
N GLY A 16 36.94 9.46 72.51
CA GLY A 16 36.66 10.71 71.83
C GLY A 16 37.26 10.77 70.42
N ASN A 17 36.98 11.90 69.77
CA ASN A 17 37.72 12.43 68.63
C ASN A 17 39.11 12.90 69.09
N TRP A 18 40.13 12.78 68.23
CA TRP A 18 41.26 13.70 68.25
C TRP A 18 41.70 14.08 66.84
N GLU A 19 41.77 15.39 66.64
CA GLU A 19 42.33 16.07 65.49
C GLU A 19 43.86 15.99 65.47
N VAL A 20 44.38 15.88 64.24
CA VAL A 20 45.56 16.53 63.65
C VAL A 20 46.66 17.08 64.57
N GLU A 21 47.89 16.57 64.37
CA GLU A 21 49.11 17.37 64.49
C GLU A 21 50.12 16.97 63.39
N LYS A 22 50.81 17.97 62.83
CA LYS A 22 51.83 17.88 61.76
C LYS A 22 53.23 17.72 62.38
N GLU A 23 54.10 16.93 61.74
CA GLU A 23 55.55 17.21 61.65
C GLU A 23 56.22 16.43 60.48
N GLU A 24 57.08 17.11 59.73
CA GLU A 24 57.92 16.63 58.59
C GLU A 24 59.31 16.10 59.09
N PRO A 25 60.33 15.84 58.25
CA PRO A 25 60.52 14.83 57.19
C PRO A 25 61.81 13.97 57.43
N ILE A 26 62.13 12.99 56.56
CA ILE A 26 63.46 12.67 55.97
C ILE A 26 63.40 11.34 55.19
N ALA A 27 64.07 11.32 54.04
CA ALA A 27 64.02 10.30 52.99
C ALA A 27 65.01 9.14 53.15
N HIS A 28 64.66 7.96 52.59
CA HIS A 28 65.62 7.02 51.97
C HIS A 28 64.98 6.23 50.79
N SER A 29 65.76 6.15 49.70
CA SER A 29 65.75 5.35 48.44
C SER A 29 65.13 3.93 48.52
N ALA A 30 64.55 3.28 47.49
CA ALA A 30 64.91 3.09 46.06
C ALA A 30 63.68 2.57 45.22
N PRO A 31 63.77 2.33 43.89
CA PRO A 31 62.64 2.47 42.93
C PRO A 31 61.93 1.16 42.51
N ASP A 32 60.67 1.29 42.04
CA ASP A 32 60.19 0.80 40.72
C ASP A 32 58.68 0.43 40.70
N ALA A 33 57.92 1.23 39.95
CA ALA A 33 56.87 0.84 38.98
C ALA A 33 56.00 2.07 38.67
N PRO A 34 55.92 2.57 37.42
CA PRO A 34 55.22 3.82 37.13
C PRO A 34 53.70 3.63 37.27
N ARG A 35 53.14 4.18 38.37
CA ARG A 35 51.69 4.33 38.64
C ARG A 35 50.89 4.99 37.50
N ARG A 36 51.54 5.52 36.46
CA ARG A 36 50.91 6.14 35.30
C ARG A 36 50.35 5.13 34.28
N TRP A 37 50.76 3.86 34.28
CA TRP A 37 50.28 2.89 33.29
C TRP A 37 48.81 2.48 33.49
N ARG A 38 48.35 2.39 34.75
CA ARG A 38 46.94 2.02 35.05
C ARG A 38 45.95 3.14 34.75
N THR A 39 46.36 4.41 34.87
CA THR A 39 45.49 5.55 34.55
C THR A 39 45.32 5.72 33.06
N TRP A 40 46.39 5.53 32.28
CA TRP A 40 46.32 5.54 30.81
C TRP A 40 45.49 4.36 30.29
N GLN A 41 45.61 3.16 30.87
CA GLN A 41 44.74 2.02 30.50
C GLN A 41 43.26 2.26 30.81
N ARG A 42 42.93 2.96 31.92
CA ARG A 42 41.55 3.32 32.24
C ARG A 42 41.02 4.43 31.34
N LEU A 43 41.86 5.40 30.99
CA LEU A 43 41.50 6.47 30.04
C LEU A 43 41.38 5.95 28.61
N THR A 44 42.22 5.01 28.17
CA THR A 44 42.05 4.35 26.86
C THR A 44 40.87 3.39 26.86
N ALA A 45 40.63 2.65 27.93
CA ALA A 45 39.42 1.80 28.03
C ALA A 45 38.14 2.65 28.03
N ALA A 46 38.11 3.77 28.77
CA ALA A 46 36.99 4.70 28.75
C ALA A 46 36.83 5.37 27.38
N ALA A 47 37.93 5.77 26.74
CA ALA A 47 37.88 6.34 25.39
C ALA A 47 37.42 5.33 24.33
N VAL A 48 37.83 4.06 24.43
CA VAL A 48 37.37 2.99 23.54
C VAL A 48 35.89 2.67 23.78
N VAL A 49 35.42 2.69 25.03
CA VAL A 49 34.00 2.50 25.34
C VAL A 49 33.17 3.69 24.83
N VAL A 50 33.63 4.92 25.01
CA VAL A 50 32.94 6.11 24.47
C VAL A 50 32.96 6.11 22.94
N LEU A 51 34.08 5.72 22.30
CA LEU A 51 34.16 5.60 20.85
C LEU A 51 33.27 4.46 20.32
N ALA A 52 33.20 3.34 21.03
CA ALA A 52 32.32 2.21 20.69
C ALA A 52 30.84 2.56 20.89
N ILE A 53 30.49 3.34 21.93
CA ILE A 53 29.14 3.87 22.10
C ILE A 53 28.84 4.90 21.01
N LEU A 54 29.77 5.78 20.65
CA LEU A 54 29.58 6.73 19.54
C LEU A 54 29.50 6.04 18.18
N PHE A 55 30.22 4.93 17.96
CA PHE A 55 30.07 4.08 16.77
C PHE A 55 28.77 3.28 16.79
N ALA A 56 28.33 2.79 17.94
CA ALA A 56 27.05 2.10 18.09
C ALA A 56 25.88 3.06 17.92
N VAL A 57 25.96 4.27 18.47
CA VAL A 57 24.97 5.34 18.28
C VAL A 57 25.03 5.85 16.84
N GLY A 58 26.22 6.05 16.27
CA GLY A 58 26.40 6.42 14.86
C GLY A 58 25.91 5.36 13.88
N ALA A 59 26.12 4.07 14.18
CA ALA A 59 25.59 2.96 13.42
C ALA A 59 24.07 2.84 13.60
N VAL A 60 23.52 3.05 14.80
CA VAL A 60 22.08 3.10 15.05
C VAL A 60 21.45 4.27 14.31
N PHE A 61 22.09 5.44 14.22
CA PHE A 61 21.63 6.55 13.38
C PHE A 61 21.81 6.29 11.88
N PHE A 62 22.82 5.52 11.45
CA PHE A 62 23.01 5.14 10.05
C PHE A 62 22.07 3.99 9.60
N PHE A 63 21.63 3.14 10.53
CA PHE A 63 20.64 2.09 10.29
C PHE A 63 19.19 2.53 10.56
N LEU A 64 18.96 3.59 11.36
CA LEU A 64 17.65 4.23 11.52
C LEU A 64 17.43 5.41 10.58
N ALA A 65 18.49 5.99 10.03
CA ALA A 65 18.41 6.74 8.79
C ALA A 65 18.34 5.73 7.63
N ARG A 66 17.19 5.03 7.53
CA ARG A 66 16.59 4.99 6.19
C ARG A 66 16.51 6.46 5.82
N GLU A 67 17.30 6.90 4.84
CA GLU A 67 16.88 8.06 4.07
C GLU A 67 15.38 7.81 3.82
N PRO A 68 14.50 8.76 4.18
CA PRO A 68 13.10 8.58 3.86
C PRO A 68 13.11 8.22 2.38
N GLU A 69 12.69 7.00 2.04
CA GLU A 69 12.55 6.63 0.64
C GLU A 69 11.72 7.76 0.08
N GLU A 70 12.31 8.56 -0.82
CA GLU A 70 11.54 9.56 -1.54
C GLU A 70 10.36 8.78 -2.08
N THR A 71 9.19 9.11 -1.54
CA THR A 71 8.00 8.33 -1.77
C THR A 71 7.78 8.50 -3.26
N HIS A 72 7.97 7.43 -4.02
CA HIS A 72 7.82 7.50 -5.45
C HIS A 72 6.42 8.05 -5.72
N GLN A 73 6.36 9.13 -6.49
CA GLN A 73 5.11 9.78 -6.88
C GLN A 73 4.86 9.46 -8.35
N GLU A 74 3.79 8.71 -8.61
CA GLU A 74 3.40 8.28 -9.95
C GLU A 74 2.92 9.49 -10.78
N PRO A 75 3.45 9.68 -12.01
CA PRO A 75 2.95 10.69 -12.93
C PRO A 75 1.53 10.38 -13.41
N LEU A 76 0.80 11.43 -13.81
CA LEU A 76 -0.45 11.27 -14.54
C LEU A 76 -0.18 11.14 -16.03
N TYR A 77 -0.53 10.00 -16.62
CA TYR A 77 -0.35 9.76 -18.06
C TYR A 77 -1.63 10.01 -18.84
N PHE A 78 -1.49 10.64 -20.01
CA PHE A 78 -2.62 10.90 -20.90
C PHE A 78 -2.18 10.95 -22.36
N THR A 79 -3.12 10.80 -23.28
CA THR A 79 -2.89 10.94 -24.71
C THR A 79 -3.53 12.22 -25.24
N LYS A 80 -2.85 12.82 -26.21
CA LYS A 80 -3.30 14.01 -26.92
C LYS A 80 -2.73 14.01 -28.32
N LYS A 81 -3.60 14.03 -29.34
CA LYS A 81 -3.23 14.07 -30.77
C LYS A 81 -2.32 12.91 -31.18
N GLY A 82 -2.57 11.71 -30.63
CA GLY A 82 -1.76 10.51 -30.90
C GLY A 82 -0.36 10.53 -30.28
N GLN A 83 -0.13 11.41 -29.30
CA GLN A 83 1.08 11.44 -28.48
C GLN A 83 0.73 11.06 -27.04
N LEU A 84 1.63 10.33 -26.39
CA LEU A 84 1.65 10.07 -24.96
C LEU A 84 2.34 11.23 -24.25
N TRP A 85 1.71 11.67 -23.16
CA TRP A 85 2.17 12.74 -22.30
C TRP A 85 2.15 12.28 -20.85
N ALA A 86 3.04 12.87 -20.04
CA ALA A 86 3.10 12.67 -18.60
C ALA A 86 3.06 14.02 -17.89
N LEU A 87 2.13 14.19 -16.96
CA LEU A 87 2.18 15.29 -16.01
C LEU A 87 2.91 14.80 -14.76
N LEU A 88 4.16 15.25 -14.61
CA LEU A 88 5.01 14.85 -13.50
C LEU A 88 4.49 15.45 -12.17
N PRO A 89 4.76 14.78 -11.04
CA PRO A 89 4.54 15.33 -9.72
C PRO A 89 5.16 16.71 -9.58
N GLN A 90 4.45 17.65 -8.94
CA GLN A 90 4.88 19.03 -8.67
C GLN A 90 5.12 19.92 -9.92
N GLU A 91 5.11 19.36 -11.13
CA GLU A 91 5.25 20.10 -12.38
C GLU A 91 3.90 20.61 -12.90
N THR A 92 3.90 21.80 -13.47
CA THR A 92 2.69 22.42 -14.04
C THR A 92 2.54 22.18 -15.53
N ALA A 93 3.66 21.93 -16.23
CA ALA A 93 3.68 21.66 -17.65
C ALA A 93 3.84 20.16 -17.90
N PRO A 94 2.99 19.53 -18.73
CA PRO A 94 3.16 18.13 -19.07
C PRO A 94 4.36 17.93 -20.00
N LEU A 95 5.01 16.78 -19.85
CA LEU A 95 6.12 16.30 -20.65
C LEU A 95 5.60 15.45 -21.80
N GLU A 96 5.94 15.80 -23.04
CA GLU A 96 5.69 14.93 -24.20
C GLU A 96 6.64 13.73 -24.14
N LEU A 97 6.10 12.52 -24.12
CA LEU A 97 6.91 11.29 -24.12
C LEU A 97 7.18 10.82 -25.56
N GLY A 98 6.16 10.76 -26.39
CA GLY A 98 6.29 10.37 -27.78
C GLY A 98 5.02 9.72 -28.33
N ARG A 99 5.11 9.09 -29.49
CA ARG A 99 3.94 8.56 -30.18
C ARG A 99 3.27 7.43 -29.40
N SER A 100 1.94 7.46 -29.36
CA SER A 100 1.12 6.32 -29.00
C SER A 100 -0.17 6.37 -29.81
N ASP A 101 -0.31 5.42 -30.74
CA ASP A 101 -1.49 5.33 -31.60
C ASP A 101 -2.59 4.44 -30.99
N ILE A 102 -2.37 3.86 -29.80
CA ILE A 102 -3.18 2.77 -29.27
C ILE A 102 -3.75 3.13 -27.89
N VAL A 103 -5.01 2.77 -27.69
CA VAL A 103 -5.83 3.03 -26.49
C VAL A 103 -5.31 2.26 -25.25
N ARG A 104 -4.43 1.28 -25.45
CA ARG A 104 -3.81 0.47 -24.40
C ARG A 104 -2.31 0.65 -24.44
N VAL A 105 -1.82 1.48 -23.52
CA VAL A 105 -0.40 1.70 -23.29
C VAL A 105 -0.09 1.20 -21.89
N THR A 106 0.97 0.41 -21.75
CA THR A 106 1.58 0.14 -20.45
C THR A 106 2.79 1.04 -20.32
N VAL A 107 2.73 1.99 -19.37
CA VAL A 107 3.83 2.90 -19.06
C VAL A 107 4.59 2.38 -17.85
N MET A 108 5.90 2.63 -17.84
CA MET A 108 6.84 2.29 -16.78
C MET A 108 7.75 3.51 -16.55
N GLU A 109 8.03 3.83 -15.29
CA GLU A 109 8.87 4.96 -14.91
C GLU A 109 9.96 4.58 -13.92
N SER A 110 11.05 5.35 -13.93
CA SER A 110 12.03 5.33 -12.85
C SER A 110 11.47 6.00 -11.60
N ARG A 111 11.99 5.62 -10.42
CA ARG A 111 11.55 6.19 -9.14
C ARG A 111 11.68 7.73 -9.09
N ASP A 112 12.69 8.27 -9.75
CA ASP A 112 12.98 9.71 -9.84
C ASP A 112 12.26 10.43 -10.98
N ASN A 113 11.41 9.74 -11.75
CA ASN A 113 10.67 10.27 -12.90
C ASN A 113 11.57 10.92 -13.98
N THR A 114 12.83 10.50 -14.09
CA THR A 114 13.75 10.99 -15.14
C THR A 114 13.79 10.10 -16.37
N ARG A 115 13.22 8.89 -16.31
CA ARG A 115 13.27 7.89 -17.38
C ARG A 115 11.95 7.16 -17.48
N PHE A 116 11.52 6.97 -18.72
CA PHE A 116 10.24 6.38 -19.06
C PHE A 116 10.43 5.29 -20.10
N ALA A 117 9.66 4.23 -19.99
CA ALA A 117 9.48 3.24 -21.02
C ALA A 117 7.99 2.98 -21.20
N TRP A 118 7.57 2.66 -22.42
CA TRP A 118 6.20 2.23 -22.64
C TRP A 118 6.11 1.26 -23.80
N TYR A 119 5.11 0.40 -23.74
CA TYR A 119 4.75 -0.49 -24.83
C TYR A 119 3.30 -0.22 -25.24
N ASP A 120 3.11 -0.02 -26.54
CA ASP A 120 1.83 0.40 -27.13
C ASP A 120 1.09 -0.74 -27.85
N GLY A 121 1.59 -1.98 -27.81
CA GLY A 121 1.05 -3.08 -28.61
C GLY A 121 1.86 -3.40 -29.87
N VAL A 122 2.69 -2.45 -30.33
CA VAL A 122 3.52 -2.57 -31.55
C VAL A 122 5.00 -2.55 -31.19
N GLY A 123 5.42 -1.56 -30.42
CA GLY A 123 6.80 -1.30 -30.07
C GLY A 123 6.97 -1.02 -28.58
N LEU A 124 8.16 -1.33 -28.07
CA LEU A 124 8.67 -0.89 -26.79
C LEU A 124 9.55 0.32 -27.04
N TYR A 125 9.26 1.41 -26.35
CA TYR A 125 9.96 2.68 -26.46
C TYR A 125 10.60 3.05 -25.13
N TYR A 126 11.68 3.82 -25.21
CA TYR A 126 12.42 4.33 -24.07
C TYR A 126 12.75 5.80 -24.26
N ARG A 127 12.65 6.60 -23.20
CA ARG A 127 12.98 8.02 -23.25
C ARG A 127 13.49 8.53 -21.90
N LYS A 128 14.55 9.33 -21.93
CA LYS A 128 14.96 10.19 -20.79
C LYS A 128 14.15 11.49 -20.82
N ALA A 129 13.82 12.04 -19.65
CA ALA A 129 13.00 13.24 -19.54
C ALA A 129 13.57 14.45 -20.31
N ASP A 130 14.91 14.57 -20.33
CA ASP A 130 15.66 15.62 -21.02
C ASP A 130 15.93 15.32 -22.51
N ALA A 131 15.62 14.11 -22.99
CA ALA A 131 15.80 13.73 -24.38
C ALA A 131 14.74 14.37 -25.27
N LYS A 132 15.11 14.68 -26.52
CA LYS A 132 14.17 15.31 -27.48
C LYS A 132 13.15 14.34 -28.04
N GLU A 133 13.53 13.09 -28.24
CA GLU A 133 12.71 12.06 -28.87
C GLU A 133 12.87 10.75 -28.11
N ALA A 134 11.87 9.88 -28.26
CA ALA A 134 11.91 8.52 -27.76
C ALA A 134 12.69 7.61 -28.70
N GLU A 135 13.32 6.59 -28.15
CA GLU A 135 13.99 5.52 -28.88
C GLU A 135 13.06 4.31 -29.00
N GLU A 136 12.86 3.79 -30.21
CA GLU A 136 12.21 2.49 -30.41
C GLU A 136 13.23 1.39 -30.08
N VAL A 137 13.05 0.75 -28.92
CA VAL A 137 13.97 -0.29 -28.40
C VAL A 137 13.78 -1.59 -29.15
N GLN A 138 12.52 -2.03 -29.29
CA GLN A 138 12.19 -3.35 -29.82
C GLN A 138 10.73 -3.42 -30.27
N ARG A 139 10.45 -4.17 -31.35
CA ARG A 139 9.08 -4.53 -31.77
C ARG A 139 8.66 -5.90 -31.26
N ASP A 140 7.35 -6.13 -31.21
CA ASP A 140 6.75 -7.43 -30.86
C ASP A 140 7.12 -7.93 -29.46
N VAL A 141 7.33 -6.99 -28.54
CA VAL A 141 7.54 -7.27 -27.11
C VAL A 141 6.26 -7.84 -26.51
N ARG A 142 6.38 -8.90 -25.70
CA ARG A 142 5.23 -9.47 -24.97
C ARG A 142 5.08 -8.91 -23.57
N ALA A 143 6.20 -8.54 -22.95
CA ALA A 143 6.24 -7.89 -21.65
C ALA A 143 7.60 -7.24 -21.44
N ALA A 144 7.63 -6.21 -20.59
CA ALA A 144 8.84 -5.48 -20.22
C ALA A 144 8.76 -4.99 -18.77
N ALA A 145 9.91 -4.71 -18.18
CA ALA A 145 10.07 -4.14 -16.86
C ALA A 145 11.21 -3.12 -16.87
N LEU A 146 10.94 -1.90 -16.41
CA LEU A 146 11.95 -0.86 -16.22
C LEU A 146 12.48 -0.91 -14.78
N SER A 147 13.80 -0.82 -14.62
CA SER A 147 14.41 -0.85 -13.30
C SER A 147 14.08 0.42 -12.50
N PRO A 148 14.15 0.39 -11.16
CA PRO A 148 13.84 1.56 -10.33
C PRO A 148 14.69 2.78 -10.66
N SER A 149 15.94 2.58 -11.11
CA SER A 149 16.83 3.65 -11.54
C SER A 149 16.58 4.14 -12.98
N GLY A 150 15.74 3.42 -13.74
CA GLY A 150 15.47 3.62 -15.16
C GLY A 150 16.64 3.30 -16.10
N ASN A 151 17.78 2.86 -15.57
CA ASN A 151 18.99 2.61 -16.37
C ASN A 151 18.94 1.25 -17.08
N SER A 152 18.06 0.36 -16.68
CA SER A 152 17.96 -0.99 -17.23
C SER A 152 16.51 -1.30 -17.58
N LEU A 153 16.27 -1.74 -18.81
CA LEU A 153 14.95 -2.18 -19.29
C LEU A 153 15.06 -3.65 -19.70
N LEU A 154 14.45 -4.54 -18.93
CA LEU A 154 14.32 -5.94 -19.33
C LEU A 154 13.06 -6.11 -20.16
N TYR A 155 13.15 -6.91 -21.21
CA TYR A 155 12.01 -7.20 -22.06
C TYR A 155 12.08 -8.60 -22.64
N TYR A 156 10.91 -9.18 -22.86
CA TYR A 156 10.76 -10.50 -23.43
C TYR A 156 10.10 -10.43 -24.81
N VAL A 157 10.72 -11.09 -25.79
CA VAL A 157 10.22 -11.23 -27.16
C VAL A 157 10.01 -12.71 -27.46
N TYR A 158 8.90 -13.03 -28.11
CA TYR A 158 8.67 -14.37 -28.67
C TYR A 158 8.63 -14.29 -30.20
N VAL A 159 9.60 -14.93 -30.86
CA VAL A 159 9.76 -14.84 -32.31
C VAL A 159 8.86 -15.85 -33.01
N ASN A 160 9.07 -17.15 -32.75
CA ASN A 160 8.28 -18.27 -33.25
C ASN A 160 8.71 -19.57 -32.55
N GLU A 161 8.01 -20.68 -32.84
CA GLU A 161 8.29 -22.00 -32.26
C GLU A 161 9.70 -22.54 -32.59
N GLU A 162 10.30 -22.14 -33.73
CA GLU A 162 11.63 -22.62 -34.14
C GLU A 162 12.78 -21.85 -33.46
N SER A 163 12.60 -20.55 -33.25
CA SER A 163 13.59 -19.63 -32.69
C SER A 163 13.41 -19.41 -31.18
N GLY A 164 12.22 -19.76 -30.66
CA GLY A 164 11.81 -19.54 -29.29
C GLY A 164 11.69 -18.07 -28.90
N GLY A 165 11.56 -17.86 -27.59
CA GLY A 165 11.62 -16.57 -26.95
C GLY A 165 13.02 -16.19 -26.47
N LYS A 166 13.20 -14.90 -26.25
CA LYS A 166 14.43 -14.29 -25.75
C LYS A 166 14.10 -13.32 -24.63
N LEU A 167 14.93 -13.33 -23.59
CA LEU A 167 14.94 -12.31 -22.55
C LEU A 167 16.16 -11.42 -22.79
N CYS A 168 15.91 -10.14 -22.97
CA CYS A 168 16.93 -9.14 -23.32
C CYS A 168 16.95 -8.03 -22.27
N ARG A 169 18.09 -7.36 -22.17
CA ARG A 169 18.30 -6.16 -21.35
C ARG A 169 18.81 -5.04 -22.22
N TYR A 170 18.14 -3.90 -22.19
CA TYR A 170 18.56 -2.66 -22.79
C TYR A 170 19.16 -1.74 -21.72
N ASP A 171 20.36 -1.23 -21.97
CA ASP A 171 21.04 -0.25 -21.11
C ASP A 171 20.62 1.16 -21.52
N GLY A 172 19.87 1.85 -20.66
CA GLY A 172 19.36 3.20 -20.92
C GLY A 172 20.43 4.30 -20.90
N ASN A 173 21.69 4.00 -20.57
CA ASN A 173 22.80 4.94 -20.67
C ASN A 173 23.54 4.82 -21.99
N SER A 174 23.85 3.60 -22.43
CA SER A 174 24.60 3.34 -23.66
C SER A 174 23.72 3.11 -24.89
N GLY A 175 22.45 2.71 -24.70
CA GLY A 175 21.56 2.23 -25.75
C GLY A 175 21.89 0.81 -26.21
N GLU A 176 22.81 0.11 -25.54
CA GLU A 176 23.21 -1.25 -25.92
C GLU A 176 22.18 -2.29 -25.47
N VAL A 177 21.96 -3.29 -26.32
CA VAL A 177 21.09 -4.44 -26.04
C VAL A 177 21.94 -5.68 -25.80
N GLN A 178 21.66 -6.37 -24.70
CA GLN A 178 22.25 -7.65 -24.35
C GLN A 178 21.18 -8.74 -24.33
N GLU A 179 21.38 -9.82 -25.10
CA GLU A 179 20.58 -11.04 -24.96
C GLU A 179 21.05 -11.80 -23.71
N LEU A 180 20.15 -11.99 -22.74
CA LEU A 180 20.46 -12.67 -21.47
C LEU A 180 20.14 -14.16 -21.54
N LEU A 181 18.99 -14.51 -22.12
CA LEU A 181 18.55 -15.90 -22.33
C LEU A 181 17.88 -16.04 -23.70
N THR A 182 18.01 -17.22 -24.30
CA THR A 182 17.45 -17.56 -25.62
C THR A 182 16.85 -18.96 -25.61
N GLY A 183 15.95 -19.25 -26.55
CA GLY A 183 15.34 -20.58 -26.68
C GLY A 183 14.27 -20.85 -25.61
N LEU A 184 13.67 -19.78 -25.06
CA LEU A 184 12.60 -19.89 -24.08
C LEU A 184 11.27 -20.27 -24.75
N GLY A 185 10.37 -20.92 -24.01
CA GLY A 185 8.99 -21.09 -24.46
C GLY A 185 8.22 -19.78 -24.49
N ASN A 186 7.01 -19.78 -25.05
CA ASN A 186 6.15 -18.59 -25.09
C ASN A 186 5.84 -18.05 -23.67
N LEU A 187 5.73 -16.73 -23.53
CA LEU A 187 5.33 -16.10 -22.28
C LEU A 187 3.85 -16.39 -22.00
N GLN A 188 3.58 -16.99 -20.84
CA GLN A 188 2.23 -17.29 -20.37
C GLN A 188 1.75 -16.24 -19.37
N TYR A 189 2.60 -15.89 -18.41
CA TYR A 189 2.26 -14.95 -17.33
C TYR A 189 3.51 -14.27 -16.79
N SER A 190 3.37 -13.05 -16.27
CA SER A 190 4.47 -12.37 -15.58
C SER A 190 3.98 -11.37 -14.54
N VAL A 191 4.75 -11.18 -13.48
CA VAL A 191 4.47 -10.22 -12.39
C VAL A 191 5.77 -9.48 -12.07
N ILE A 192 5.67 -8.16 -11.93
CA ILE A 192 6.78 -7.28 -11.52
C ILE A 192 6.54 -6.88 -10.06
N SER A 193 7.60 -6.77 -9.26
CA SER A 193 7.52 -6.26 -7.89
C SER A 193 7.01 -4.83 -7.87
N GLN A 194 6.43 -4.38 -6.75
CA GLN A 194 5.84 -3.04 -6.67
C GLN A 194 6.88 -1.94 -6.89
N ASP A 195 8.12 -2.21 -6.46
CA ASP A 195 9.24 -1.31 -6.65
C ASP A 195 9.89 -1.36 -8.05
N GLY A 196 9.46 -2.27 -8.93
CA GLY A 196 10.02 -2.47 -10.27
C GLY A 196 11.38 -3.18 -10.29
N ALA A 197 11.94 -3.57 -9.15
CA ALA A 197 13.29 -4.14 -9.07
C ALA A 197 13.38 -5.61 -9.49
N TYR A 198 12.28 -6.36 -9.40
CA TYR A 198 12.24 -7.79 -9.64
C TYR A 198 11.11 -8.19 -10.58
N TRP A 199 11.36 -9.19 -11.41
CA TRP A 199 10.41 -9.67 -12.40
C TRP A 199 10.36 -11.19 -12.37
N ALA A 200 9.15 -11.74 -12.22
CA ALA A 200 8.89 -13.17 -12.36
C ALA A 200 8.17 -13.45 -13.68
N LEU A 201 8.66 -14.43 -14.45
CA LEU A 201 8.14 -14.79 -15.76
C LEU A 201 7.89 -16.29 -15.87
N GLN A 202 6.68 -16.68 -16.27
CA GLN A 202 6.38 -18.04 -16.71
C GLN A 202 6.53 -18.12 -18.23
N VAL A 203 7.58 -18.80 -18.69
CA VAL A 203 7.91 -18.99 -20.10
C VAL A 203 7.96 -20.48 -20.44
N GLY A 204 6.98 -20.95 -21.21
CA GLY A 204 6.78 -22.39 -21.40
C GLY A 204 6.55 -23.09 -20.06
N ASP A 205 7.37 -24.09 -19.75
CA ASP A 205 7.28 -24.90 -18.52
C ASP A 205 8.21 -24.43 -17.39
N VAL A 206 8.82 -23.25 -17.54
CA VAL A 206 9.82 -22.70 -16.60
C VAL A 206 9.31 -21.41 -15.99
N LEU A 207 9.52 -21.26 -14.67
CA LEU A 207 9.37 -20.01 -13.94
C LEU A 207 10.74 -19.40 -13.70
N LEU A 208 10.93 -18.17 -14.16
CA LEU A 208 12.14 -17.39 -13.99
C LEU A 208 11.91 -16.28 -12.96
N TRP A 209 12.95 -15.99 -12.19
CA TRP A 209 13.09 -14.79 -11.38
C TRP A 209 14.24 -13.96 -11.93
N ALA A 210 14.04 -12.66 -12.09
CA ALA A 210 15.03 -11.75 -12.63
C ALA A 210 15.15 -10.49 -11.77
N ASN A 211 16.39 -10.04 -11.53
CA ASN A 211 16.67 -8.69 -11.06
C ASN A 211 16.75 -7.74 -12.26
N VAL A 212 15.86 -6.75 -12.31
CA VAL A 212 15.70 -5.86 -13.46
C VAL A 212 16.87 -4.89 -13.58
N GLU A 213 17.48 -4.48 -12.47
CA GLU A 213 18.64 -3.58 -12.49
C GLU A 213 19.89 -4.29 -13.02
N THR A 214 20.21 -5.48 -12.50
CA THR A 214 21.46 -6.18 -12.79
C THR A 214 21.39 -7.11 -14.00
N GLY A 215 20.18 -7.54 -14.39
CA GLY A 215 19.98 -8.60 -15.37
C GLY A 215 20.32 -10.00 -14.85
N GLU A 216 20.50 -10.17 -13.54
CA GLU A 216 20.65 -11.49 -12.92
C GLU A 216 19.36 -12.28 -13.11
N ILE A 217 19.47 -13.52 -13.60
CA ILE A 217 18.33 -14.41 -13.83
C ILE A 217 18.60 -15.75 -13.17
N GLN A 218 17.60 -16.28 -12.48
CA GLN A 218 17.60 -17.61 -11.90
C GLN A 218 16.31 -18.34 -12.26
N GLN A 219 16.43 -19.66 -12.45
CA GLN A 219 15.26 -20.52 -12.62
C GLN A 219 14.67 -20.86 -11.26
N ALA A 220 13.45 -20.39 -11.01
CA ALA A 220 12.73 -20.67 -9.78
C ALA A 220 12.11 -22.07 -9.79
N ALA A 221 11.49 -22.47 -10.90
CA ALA A 221 10.86 -23.79 -11.03
C ALA A 221 10.79 -24.25 -12.49
N SER A 222 10.54 -25.55 -12.71
CA SER A 222 10.41 -26.18 -14.03
C SER A 222 9.40 -27.31 -14.03
N GLY A 223 8.99 -27.76 -15.22
CA GLY A 223 7.99 -28.83 -15.39
C GLY A 223 6.57 -28.34 -15.08
N LEU A 224 6.35 -27.04 -15.24
CA LEU A 224 5.09 -26.37 -14.92
C LEU A 224 4.18 -26.45 -16.15
N LEU A 225 3.04 -27.10 -16.03
CA LEU A 225 2.10 -27.17 -17.14
C LEU A 225 1.31 -25.85 -17.25
N ASP A 226 0.95 -25.50 -18.48
CA ASP A 226 0.16 -24.31 -18.78
C ASP A 226 -1.16 -24.30 -17.99
N GLY A 227 -1.53 -23.14 -17.45
CA GLY A 227 -2.74 -22.94 -16.65
C GLY A 227 -2.75 -23.60 -15.26
N GLN A 228 -1.67 -24.28 -14.85
CA GLN A 228 -1.58 -24.93 -13.53
C GLN A 228 -0.82 -24.10 -12.48
N MET A 229 -0.34 -22.91 -12.84
CA MET A 229 0.37 -22.00 -11.94
C MET A 229 -0.26 -20.60 -11.94
N ARG A 230 -0.15 -19.89 -10.82
CA ARG A 230 -0.30 -18.43 -10.77
C ARG A 230 0.81 -17.81 -9.93
N ILE A 231 1.50 -16.82 -10.49
CA ILE A 231 2.47 -16.01 -9.73
C ILE A 231 1.69 -15.07 -8.82
N ARG A 232 2.04 -15.02 -7.53
CA ARG A 232 1.34 -14.25 -6.50
C ARG A 232 2.12 -13.02 -6.06
N ALA A 233 3.42 -13.17 -5.85
CA ALA A 233 4.30 -12.07 -5.47
C ALA A 233 5.73 -12.38 -5.92
N VAL A 234 6.51 -11.32 -6.15
CA VAL A 234 7.93 -11.40 -6.46
C VAL A 234 8.66 -10.26 -5.74
N SER A 235 9.83 -10.55 -5.18
CA SER A 235 10.70 -9.56 -4.55
C SER A 235 12.14 -10.07 -4.46
N SER A 236 12.98 -9.34 -3.72
CA SER A 236 14.34 -9.77 -3.37
C SER A 236 14.39 -11.11 -2.63
N ARG A 237 13.30 -11.49 -1.96
CA ARG A 237 13.18 -12.74 -1.19
C ARG A 237 12.87 -13.95 -2.07
N GLY A 238 12.43 -13.72 -3.31
CA GLY A 238 12.13 -14.76 -4.28
C GLY A 238 10.76 -14.63 -4.92
N VAL A 239 10.10 -15.76 -5.19
CA VAL A 239 8.80 -15.82 -5.88
C VAL A 239 7.83 -16.68 -5.09
N TYR A 240 6.67 -16.11 -4.77
CA TYR A 240 5.49 -16.85 -4.31
C TYR A 240 4.60 -17.19 -5.49
N TYR A 241 4.23 -18.46 -5.60
CA TYR A 241 3.38 -18.93 -6.68
C TYR A 241 2.53 -20.12 -6.24
N ASP A 242 1.31 -20.19 -6.76
CA ASP A 242 0.39 -21.28 -6.52
C ASP A 242 0.53 -22.33 -7.63
N VAL A 243 0.44 -23.61 -7.28
CA VAL A 243 0.32 -24.73 -8.23
C VAL A 243 -0.90 -25.56 -7.93
N LEU A 244 -1.56 -26.13 -8.95
CA LEU A 244 -2.74 -26.98 -8.72
C LEU A 244 -2.40 -28.13 -7.77
N SER A 245 -3.16 -28.23 -6.68
CA SER A 245 -2.94 -29.22 -5.63
C SER A 245 -3.30 -30.62 -6.09
N SER A 246 -2.59 -31.62 -5.57
CA SER A 246 -2.95 -33.03 -5.76
C SER A 246 -4.17 -33.47 -4.92
N ALA A 247 -4.61 -32.63 -3.97
CA ALA A 247 -5.66 -32.95 -3.01
C ALA A 247 -7.10 -32.77 -3.53
N GLY A 248 -7.32 -32.14 -4.69
CA GLY A 248 -8.67 -31.96 -5.22
C GLY A 248 -8.75 -31.02 -6.43
N GLN A 249 -9.91 -30.98 -7.09
CA GLN A 249 -10.18 -30.04 -8.17
C GLN A 249 -10.35 -28.62 -7.58
N ASN A 250 -9.64 -27.64 -8.14
CA ASN A 250 -9.69 -26.20 -7.78
C ASN A 250 -9.01 -25.78 -6.46
N LEU A 251 -8.17 -26.63 -5.85
CA LEU A 251 -7.31 -26.23 -4.74
C LEU A 251 -5.88 -26.02 -5.23
N TYR A 252 -5.14 -25.14 -4.58
CA TYR A 252 -3.75 -24.84 -4.93
C TYR A 252 -2.81 -25.09 -3.75
N ASP A 253 -1.58 -25.51 -4.01
CA ASP A 253 -0.51 -25.48 -3.03
C ASP A 253 0.29 -24.18 -3.25
N LEU A 254 0.50 -23.40 -2.19
CA LEU A 254 1.35 -22.22 -2.22
C LEU A 254 2.81 -22.66 -2.11
N MET A 255 3.59 -22.29 -3.10
CA MET A 255 5.02 -22.54 -3.18
C MET A 255 5.79 -21.23 -3.02
N HIS A 256 6.96 -21.31 -2.42
CA HIS A 256 7.92 -20.22 -2.33
C HIS A 256 9.28 -20.72 -2.79
N TRP A 257 9.83 -20.05 -3.79
CA TRP A 257 11.21 -20.23 -4.19
C TRP A 257 12.03 -19.05 -3.73
N ARG A 258 13.20 -19.31 -3.13
CA ARG A 258 14.17 -18.29 -2.67
C ARG A 258 15.42 -18.32 -3.55
N PRO A 259 16.10 -17.19 -3.82
CA PRO A 259 17.32 -17.15 -4.61
C PRO A 259 18.39 -18.15 -4.16
N GLY A 260 18.92 -18.92 -5.11
CA GLY A 260 19.89 -20.00 -4.86
C GLY A 260 19.33 -21.27 -4.21
N GLY A 261 18.03 -21.31 -3.91
CA GLY A 261 17.35 -22.44 -3.28
C GLY A 261 16.52 -23.29 -4.24
N SER A 262 15.79 -24.24 -3.67
CA SER A 262 14.76 -25.03 -4.34
C SER A 262 13.38 -24.53 -3.89
N PRO A 263 12.31 -24.73 -4.68
CA PRO A 263 10.97 -24.44 -4.24
C PRO A 263 10.55 -25.24 -3.02
N GLU A 264 9.95 -24.56 -2.05
CA GLU A 264 9.39 -25.14 -0.83
C GLU A 264 7.88 -24.90 -0.81
N ARG A 265 7.14 -25.86 -0.27
CA ARG A 265 5.69 -25.73 -0.09
C ARG A 265 5.43 -25.03 1.24
N GLU A 266 4.83 -23.85 1.17
CA GLU A 266 4.47 -23.07 2.36
C GLU A 266 3.09 -23.46 2.90
N LEU A 267 2.14 -23.77 2.00
CA LEU A 267 0.77 -24.12 2.38
C LEU A 267 0.14 -25.08 1.35
N ALA A 268 -0.74 -25.96 1.82
CA ALA A 268 -1.47 -26.92 0.97
C ALA A 268 -2.97 -26.62 0.98
N SER A 269 -3.66 -27.03 -0.09
CA SER A 269 -5.13 -26.90 -0.19
C SER A 269 -5.65 -25.46 -0.02
N VAL A 270 -4.91 -24.50 -0.54
CA VAL A 270 -5.25 -23.07 -0.55
C VAL A 270 -6.43 -22.85 -1.49
N GLN A 271 -7.50 -22.28 -0.95
CA GLN A 271 -8.70 -21.86 -1.67
C GLN A 271 -8.62 -20.39 -2.06
N SER A 272 -8.13 -19.54 -1.15
CA SER A 272 -7.97 -18.11 -1.35
C SER A 272 -6.69 -17.62 -0.69
N LEU A 273 -6.06 -16.62 -1.29
CA LEU A 273 -4.78 -16.08 -0.86
C LEU A 273 -4.71 -14.59 -1.21
N SER A 274 -4.26 -13.78 -0.27
CA SER A 274 -3.92 -12.37 -0.45
C SER A 274 -2.57 -12.13 0.23
N LEU A 275 -1.55 -11.83 -0.58
CA LEU A 275 -0.20 -11.52 -0.15
C LEU A 275 0.20 -10.16 -0.72
N ASP A 276 0.99 -9.41 0.04
CA ASP A 276 1.76 -8.28 -0.47
C ASP A 276 3.07 -8.76 -1.15
N GLU A 277 3.87 -7.82 -1.65
CA GLU A 277 5.14 -8.13 -2.34
C GLU A 277 6.20 -8.79 -1.45
N ASP A 278 6.13 -8.54 -0.13
CA ASP A 278 7.01 -9.13 0.88
C ASP A 278 6.55 -10.55 1.27
N GLY A 279 5.43 -11.02 0.72
CA GLY A 279 4.81 -12.29 1.06
C GLY A 279 4.02 -12.26 2.37
N GLN A 280 3.67 -11.07 2.87
CA GLN A 280 2.84 -10.93 4.06
C GLN A 280 1.36 -10.91 3.70
N GLY A 281 0.52 -11.54 4.50
CA GLY A 281 -0.91 -11.52 4.28
C GLY A 281 -1.64 -12.76 4.79
N TYR A 282 -2.78 -13.06 4.20
CA TYR A 282 -3.67 -14.13 4.66
C TYR A 282 -3.93 -15.18 3.58
N GLY A 283 -3.92 -16.45 4.01
CA GLY A 283 -4.33 -17.60 3.20
C GLY A 283 -5.47 -18.36 3.86
N VAL A 284 -6.34 -18.91 3.03
CA VAL A 284 -7.49 -19.73 3.45
C VAL A 284 -7.30 -21.12 2.90
N CYS A 285 -7.20 -22.10 3.80
CA CYS A 285 -7.18 -23.51 3.45
C CYS A 285 -8.55 -24.11 3.64
N ASP A 286 -9.03 -24.86 2.65
CA ASP A 286 -10.29 -25.57 2.78
C ASP A 286 -10.08 -27.00 3.31
N SER A 287 -11.05 -27.46 4.11
CA SER A 287 -11.15 -28.85 4.56
C SER A 287 -12.63 -29.28 4.56
N GLU A 288 -12.90 -30.59 4.48
CA GLU A 288 -14.27 -31.13 4.32
C GLU A 288 -15.31 -30.68 5.38
N ALA A 289 -14.88 -30.06 6.50
CA ALA A 289 -15.76 -29.60 7.58
C ALA A 289 -15.64 -28.11 7.95
N SER A 290 -14.52 -27.43 7.64
CA SER A 290 -14.30 -26.01 7.95
C SER A 290 -13.11 -25.45 7.18
N SER A 291 -13.09 -24.14 6.94
CA SER A 291 -11.91 -23.47 6.40
C SER A 291 -11.00 -23.00 7.54
N SER A 292 -9.69 -22.99 7.30
CA SER A 292 -8.67 -22.49 8.23
C SER A 292 -8.03 -21.23 7.67
N LEU A 293 -7.88 -20.20 8.50
CA LEU A 293 -7.20 -18.95 8.17
C LEU A 293 -5.76 -18.99 8.67
N TYR A 294 -4.83 -18.65 7.79
CA TYR A 294 -3.40 -18.57 8.06
C TYR A 294 -2.89 -17.15 7.84
N TRP A 295 -1.96 -16.73 8.68
CA TRP A 295 -1.19 -15.49 8.52
C TRP A 295 0.23 -15.81 8.08
N PHE A 296 0.70 -15.07 7.07
CA PHE A 296 2.06 -15.09 6.56
C PHE A 296 2.76 -13.81 6.99
N ASP A 297 3.92 -13.95 7.64
CA ASP A 297 4.78 -12.82 8.02
C ASP A 297 5.86 -12.50 6.96
N GLY A 298 5.80 -13.17 5.80
CA GLY A 298 6.80 -13.11 4.73
C GLY A 298 7.89 -14.18 4.85
N GLU A 299 7.85 -15.03 5.89
CA GLU A 299 8.76 -16.16 6.03
C GLU A 299 8.04 -17.47 6.36
N THR A 300 7.04 -17.41 7.24
CA THR A 300 6.34 -18.59 7.75
C THR A 300 4.82 -18.38 7.79
N ALA A 301 4.09 -19.48 7.61
CA ALA A 301 2.64 -19.53 7.81
C ALA A 301 2.31 -19.91 9.26
N SER A 302 1.38 -19.19 9.87
CA SER A 302 0.85 -19.50 11.22
C SER A 302 -0.67 -19.61 11.19
N LEU A 303 -1.21 -20.64 11.84
CA LEU A 303 -2.66 -20.82 11.96
C LEU A 303 -3.24 -19.71 12.85
N VAL A 304 -4.20 -18.97 12.31
CA VAL A 304 -4.93 -17.90 13.00
C VAL A 304 -6.22 -18.44 13.61
N ASP A 305 -6.99 -19.18 12.81
CA ASP A 305 -8.25 -19.79 13.24
C ASP A 305 -8.58 -21.00 12.36
N SER A 306 -9.04 -22.10 12.96
CA SER A 306 -9.31 -23.36 12.25
C SER A 306 -10.79 -23.56 11.88
N GLN A 307 -11.67 -22.65 12.31
CA GLN A 307 -13.12 -22.79 12.17
C GLN A 307 -13.73 -21.61 11.41
N VAL A 308 -13.08 -21.14 10.35
CA VAL A 308 -13.56 -19.98 9.59
C VAL A 308 -14.67 -20.38 8.62
N ASP A 309 -15.74 -19.60 8.63
CA ASP A 309 -16.75 -19.60 7.59
C ASP A 309 -16.29 -18.73 6.42
N ALA A 310 -15.80 -19.38 5.36
CA ALA A 310 -15.25 -18.70 4.19
C ALA A 310 -16.25 -17.76 3.49
N SER A 311 -17.57 -17.94 3.68
CA SER A 311 -18.57 -17.05 3.08
C SER A 311 -18.57 -15.64 3.70
N TYR A 312 -18.13 -15.53 4.96
CA TYR A 312 -18.07 -14.27 5.73
C TYR A 312 -16.65 -13.70 5.87
N LEU A 313 -15.62 -14.36 5.32
CA LEU A 313 -14.24 -13.87 5.40
C LEU A 313 -13.99 -12.70 4.45
N ARG A 314 -13.38 -11.63 4.95
CA ARG A 314 -12.90 -10.49 4.19
C ARG A 314 -11.49 -10.14 4.60
N ILE A 315 -10.59 -10.10 3.62
CA ILE A 315 -9.23 -9.63 3.78
C ILE A 315 -9.21 -8.19 3.29
N LEU A 316 -9.02 -7.26 4.22
CA LEU A 316 -9.06 -5.82 3.95
C LEU A 316 -7.71 -5.40 3.35
N GLY A 317 -7.75 -4.58 2.30
CA GLY A 317 -6.59 -4.22 1.48
C GLY A 317 -6.60 -4.78 0.05
N ASN A 318 -7.59 -5.60 -0.31
CA ASN A 318 -7.66 -6.25 -1.64
C ASN A 318 -8.77 -5.66 -2.57
N TRP A 319 -9.37 -4.53 -2.19
CA TRP A 319 -10.53 -3.96 -2.91
C TRP A 319 -10.17 -2.77 -3.80
N ASP A 320 -8.92 -2.34 -3.78
CA ASP A 320 -8.50 -1.16 -4.51
C ASP A 320 -7.25 -1.44 -5.33
N SER A 321 -7.38 -1.28 -6.64
CA SER A 321 -6.22 -1.22 -7.53
C SER A 321 -5.48 0.12 -7.40
N ALA A 322 -6.04 1.08 -6.66
CA ALA A 322 -5.47 2.41 -6.46
C ALA A 322 -4.93 2.67 -5.04
N GLN A 323 -5.24 1.83 -4.04
CA GLN A 323 -4.67 1.96 -2.70
C GLN A 323 -3.95 0.67 -2.32
N ARG A 324 -2.61 0.73 -2.45
CA ARG A 324 -1.62 -0.29 -2.03
C ARG A 324 -1.65 -0.48 -0.50
N MET A 325 -2.77 -0.94 0.05
CA MET A 325 -2.90 -1.22 1.48
C MET A 325 -2.43 -2.64 1.77
N LYS A 326 -1.54 -2.77 2.76
CA LYS A 326 -1.04 -4.05 3.23
C LYS A 326 -2.20 -4.90 3.74
N ALA A 327 -2.27 -6.16 3.30
CA ALA A 327 -3.30 -7.12 3.69
C ALA A 327 -3.11 -7.62 5.14
N GLU A 328 -3.04 -6.70 6.11
CA GLU A 328 -2.72 -6.99 7.51
C GLU A 328 -3.95 -7.34 8.35
N VAL A 329 -5.16 -7.12 7.82
CA VAL A 329 -6.40 -7.29 8.58
C VAL A 329 -7.40 -8.19 7.86
N ALA A 330 -7.95 -9.16 8.58
CA ALA A 330 -9.04 -10.00 8.12
C ALA A 330 -10.23 -9.92 9.07
N VAL A 331 -11.45 -9.78 8.54
CA VAL A 331 -12.70 -9.85 9.29
C VAL A 331 -13.44 -11.10 8.87
N TYR A 332 -13.92 -11.89 9.82
CA TYR A 332 -14.52 -13.19 9.53
C TYR A 332 -15.50 -13.63 10.60
N ARG A 333 -16.19 -14.74 10.32
CA ARG A 333 -17.07 -15.44 11.25
C ARG A 333 -16.57 -16.86 11.45
N ARG A 334 -16.85 -17.44 12.61
CA ARG A 334 -16.64 -18.87 12.82
C ARG A 334 -17.83 -19.70 12.37
N SER A 335 -17.59 -20.91 11.89
CA SER A 335 -18.63 -21.84 11.46
C SER A 335 -19.61 -22.14 12.59
N GLY A 336 -20.87 -21.73 12.41
CA GLY A 336 -21.94 -21.95 13.40
C GLY A 336 -22.01 -20.90 14.52
N GLU A 337 -21.24 -19.81 14.43
CA GLU A 337 -21.33 -18.66 15.33
C GLU A 337 -21.86 -17.44 14.59
N ASP A 338 -22.54 -16.53 15.29
CA ASP A 338 -22.98 -15.24 14.74
C ASP A 338 -22.00 -14.09 15.08
N GLN A 339 -21.04 -14.35 15.97
CA GLN A 339 -20.04 -13.36 16.38
C GLN A 339 -19.01 -13.12 15.27
N LEU A 340 -18.78 -11.84 14.94
CA LEU A 340 -17.69 -11.43 14.07
C LEU A 340 -16.36 -11.40 14.82
N TYR A 341 -15.29 -11.73 14.10
CA TYR A 341 -13.92 -11.72 14.55
C TYR A 341 -13.08 -10.82 13.63
N ALA A 342 -12.08 -10.16 14.21
CA ALA A 342 -11.02 -9.49 13.47
C ALA A 342 -9.69 -10.15 13.79
N ALA A 343 -8.91 -10.43 12.75
CA ALA A 343 -7.51 -10.76 12.85
C ALA A 343 -6.66 -9.59 12.35
N ASN A 344 -5.63 -9.23 13.10
CA ASN A 344 -4.62 -8.23 12.72
C ASN A 344 -3.24 -8.86 12.85
N ARG A 345 -2.48 -8.95 11.75
CA ARG A 345 -1.14 -9.56 11.69
C ARG A 345 -1.08 -10.94 12.37
N GLY A 346 -2.07 -11.76 12.08
CA GLY A 346 -2.22 -13.11 12.61
C GLY A 346 -2.73 -13.25 14.05
N LYS A 347 -3.08 -12.16 14.74
CA LYS A 347 -3.74 -12.19 16.05
C LYS A 347 -5.24 -11.95 15.90
N SER A 348 -6.05 -12.95 16.24
CA SER A 348 -7.51 -12.89 16.17
C SER A 348 -8.17 -12.64 17.52
N GLY A 349 -9.30 -11.91 17.49
CA GLY A 349 -10.16 -11.69 18.64
C GLY A 349 -11.60 -11.35 18.22
N PRO A 350 -12.58 -11.54 19.11
CA PRO A 350 -13.96 -11.18 18.84
C PRO A 350 -14.09 -9.66 18.68
N LEU A 351 -14.81 -9.26 17.65
CA LEU A 351 -15.19 -7.87 17.39
C LEU A 351 -16.38 -7.56 18.33
N SER A 352 -16.10 -7.35 19.63
CA SER A 352 -17.00 -7.08 20.78
C SER A 352 -18.48 -7.50 20.71
N GLN A 353 -19.02 -8.09 21.77
CA GLN A 353 -20.46 -8.38 21.89
C GLN A 353 -21.38 -7.14 21.76
N GLU A 354 -20.82 -5.94 21.91
CA GLU A 354 -21.56 -4.67 21.78
C GLU A 354 -21.77 -4.25 20.33
N VAL A 355 -20.97 -4.75 19.37
CA VAL A 355 -21.22 -4.53 17.95
C VAL A 355 -22.27 -5.55 17.53
N PRO A 356 -23.51 -5.13 17.20
CA PRO A 356 -24.54 -6.08 16.82
C PRO A 356 -24.06 -6.92 15.64
N SER A 357 -24.24 -8.24 15.71
CA SER A 357 -23.85 -9.16 14.64
C SER A 357 -24.58 -8.90 13.32
N GLY A 358 -25.62 -8.05 13.35
CA GLY A 358 -26.34 -7.43 12.23
C GLY A 358 -26.60 -8.35 11.04
N GLU A 359 -27.85 -8.73 10.79
CA GLU A 359 -28.17 -9.28 9.46
C GLU A 359 -27.81 -8.25 8.40
N LEU A 360 -26.97 -8.70 7.48
CA LEU A 360 -26.24 -7.92 6.50
C LEU A 360 -27.23 -7.40 5.46
N LEU A 361 -27.14 -6.12 5.10
CA LEU A 361 -28.07 -5.47 4.16
C LEU A 361 -28.20 -6.30 2.88
N ASP A 362 -29.40 -6.78 2.60
CA ASP A 362 -29.73 -7.59 1.44
C ASP A 362 -29.24 -6.96 0.12
N ASP A 363 -28.78 -7.86 -0.73
CA ASP A 363 -28.26 -7.71 -2.08
C ASP A 363 -29.31 -7.14 -3.07
N PRO A 364 -29.02 -6.07 -3.84
CA PRO A 364 -29.65 -5.89 -5.13
C PRO A 364 -28.78 -6.59 -6.18
N ILE A 365 -28.96 -7.91 -6.31
CA ILE A 365 -28.51 -8.76 -7.42
C ILE A 365 -27.02 -9.19 -7.40
N GLY A 366 -26.77 -10.36 -6.81
CA GLY A 366 -25.72 -11.29 -7.21
C GLY A 366 -24.47 -11.41 -6.31
N GLY A 367 -24.46 -10.94 -5.07
CA GLY A 367 -23.31 -11.08 -4.16
C GLY A 367 -23.68 -11.17 -2.69
N THR A 368 -23.04 -12.09 -1.95
CA THR A 368 -23.29 -12.30 -0.52
C THR A 368 -23.07 -11.01 0.28
N PRO A 369 -24.09 -10.52 1.02
CA PRO A 369 -24.02 -9.26 1.73
C PRO A 369 -23.01 -9.34 2.87
N LEU A 370 -22.41 -8.21 3.22
CA LEU A 370 -21.39 -8.04 4.25
C LEU A 370 -21.69 -6.79 5.05
N PRO A 371 -21.14 -6.67 6.27
CA PRO A 371 -21.04 -5.36 6.88
C PRO A 371 -20.09 -4.57 5.96
N ASP A 372 -20.47 -3.35 5.57
CA ASP A 372 -19.45 -2.45 5.06
C ASP A 372 -18.43 -2.28 6.20
N VAL A 373 -17.23 -2.81 5.98
CA VAL A 373 -16.12 -2.68 6.91
C VAL A 373 -15.01 -1.95 6.18
N ILE A 374 -14.59 -0.84 6.75
CA ILE A 374 -13.52 -0.01 6.21
C ILE A 374 -12.36 -0.05 7.19
N LEU A 375 -11.15 -0.31 6.67
CA LEU A 375 -9.92 -0.11 7.42
C LEU A 375 -9.41 1.28 7.10
N GLU A 376 -9.35 2.15 8.09
CA GLU A 376 -8.78 3.50 7.95
C GLU A 376 -7.82 3.77 9.11
N GLY A 377 -6.57 4.07 8.77
CA GLY A 377 -5.47 4.10 9.72
C GLY A 377 -5.36 2.78 10.51
N ASN A 378 -5.43 2.88 11.84
CA ASN A 378 -5.32 1.73 12.75
C ASN A 378 -6.67 1.36 13.37
N SER A 379 -7.77 1.52 12.65
CA SER A 379 -9.12 1.25 13.14
C SER A 379 -10.00 0.61 12.07
N LEU A 380 -10.81 -0.36 12.48
CA LEU A 380 -11.93 -0.87 11.69
C LEU A 380 -13.14 0.00 11.93
N TYR A 381 -13.83 0.38 10.87
CA TYR A 381 -15.12 1.03 10.95
C TYR A 381 -16.18 0.07 10.43
N CYS A 382 -17.25 -0.11 11.19
CA CYS A 382 -18.30 -1.08 10.89
C CYS A 382 -19.65 -0.36 10.89
N MET A 383 -20.44 -0.57 9.85
CA MET A 383 -21.83 -0.15 9.83
C MET A 383 -22.74 -1.35 10.11
N THR A 384 -23.63 -1.20 11.07
CA THR A 384 -24.60 -2.21 11.49
C THR A 384 -26.00 -1.63 11.36
N GLY A 385 -27.00 -2.41 10.94
CA GLY A 385 -28.39 -1.95 10.92
C GLY A 385 -29.28 -2.90 10.15
N GLU A 386 -30.47 -3.18 10.68
CA GLU A 386 -31.50 -3.94 9.98
C GLU A 386 -32.17 -3.04 8.92
N PHE A 387 -32.59 -3.62 7.80
CA PHE A 387 -33.44 -2.98 6.77
C PHE A 387 -34.74 -2.32 7.32
N ARG A 388 -35.02 -2.45 8.64
CA ARG A 388 -36.21 -1.93 9.34
C ARG A 388 -35.93 -1.37 10.75
N GLY A 389 -34.67 -1.30 11.19
CA GLY A 389 -34.27 -0.83 12.53
C GLY A 389 -33.29 0.35 12.46
N ASP A 390 -33.07 1.03 13.59
CA ASP A 390 -32.06 2.08 13.66
C ASP A 390 -30.68 1.46 13.34
N GLY A 391 -29.93 2.12 12.46
CA GLY A 391 -28.57 1.73 12.12
C GLY A 391 -27.54 2.48 12.96
N GLU A 392 -26.34 1.94 13.05
CA GLU A 392 -25.24 2.47 13.84
C GLU A 392 -23.92 2.35 13.07
N VAL A 393 -23.00 3.29 13.30
CA VAL A 393 -21.62 3.21 12.84
C VAL A 393 -20.70 3.11 14.04
N TRP A 394 -19.80 2.16 14.00
CA TRP A 394 -18.87 1.81 15.07
C TRP A 394 -17.44 1.96 14.58
N ARG A 395 -16.55 2.36 15.49
CA ARG A 395 -15.10 2.33 15.33
C ARG A 395 -14.52 1.31 16.29
N VAL A 396 -13.66 0.42 15.80
CA VAL A 396 -12.94 -0.57 16.58
C VAL A 396 -11.44 -0.35 16.36
N PRO A 397 -10.72 0.23 17.33
CA PRO A 397 -9.27 0.37 17.26
C PRO A 397 -8.62 -1.00 17.08
N LEU A 398 -7.63 -1.09 16.20
CA LEU A 398 -6.80 -2.28 16.05
C LEU A 398 -5.56 -2.13 16.90
N GLU A 399 -5.46 -2.96 17.93
CA GLU A 399 -4.28 -3.06 18.78
C GLU A 399 -3.39 -4.21 18.32
N TRP A 400 -2.17 -4.27 18.86
CA TRP A 400 -1.21 -5.33 18.55
C TRP A 400 -1.73 -6.75 18.88
N ASN A 401 -2.62 -6.86 19.87
CA ASN A 401 -3.16 -8.14 20.33
C ASN A 401 -4.56 -8.46 19.78
N GLY A 402 -5.04 -7.71 18.78
CA GLY A 402 -6.38 -7.89 18.20
C GLY A 402 -7.24 -6.63 18.32
N PRO A 403 -8.58 -6.73 18.11
CA PRO A 403 -9.48 -5.60 18.21
C PRO A 403 -9.57 -5.06 19.65
N GLY A 404 -9.50 -3.74 19.79
CA GLY A 404 -9.71 -3.00 21.02
C GLY A 404 -11.19 -2.76 21.33
N SER A 405 -11.48 -1.88 22.30
CA SER A 405 -12.86 -1.57 22.69
C SER A 405 -13.59 -0.78 21.60
N PRO A 406 -14.79 -1.20 21.17
CA PRO A 406 -15.55 -0.48 20.16
C PRO A 406 -16.07 0.87 20.71
N GLU A 407 -16.17 1.84 19.82
CA GLU A 407 -16.74 3.17 20.07
C GLU A 407 -17.87 3.40 19.08
N LYS A 408 -19.07 3.71 19.56
CA LYS A 408 -20.17 4.12 18.69
C LYS A 408 -19.96 5.55 18.22
N LEU A 409 -19.90 5.75 16.90
CA LEU A 409 -19.74 7.06 16.28
C LEU A 409 -21.07 7.73 15.98
N GLU A 410 -22.04 6.98 15.46
CA GLU A 410 -23.33 7.55 15.05
C GLU A 410 -24.46 6.52 15.14
N SER A 411 -25.70 7.02 15.27
CA SER A 411 -26.94 6.28 15.08
C SER A 411 -27.81 7.00 14.04
N PHE A 412 -28.47 6.25 13.16
CA PHE A 412 -29.30 6.79 12.09
C PHE A 412 -30.63 6.01 11.95
N PRO A 413 -31.73 6.68 11.55
CA PRO A 413 -33.05 6.07 11.53
C PRO A 413 -33.22 5.04 10.42
N ALA A 414 -34.00 3.99 10.68
CA ALA A 414 -34.33 2.90 9.74
C ALA A 414 -34.85 3.34 8.36
N SER A 415 -35.47 4.52 8.27
CA SER A 415 -36.06 5.04 7.03
C SER A 415 -35.02 5.58 6.04
N GLN A 416 -33.80 5.82 6.49
CA GLN A 416 -32.68 6.11 5.60
C GLN A 416 -32.17 4.75 5.10
N GLU A 417 -32.70 4.25 3.98
CA GLU A 417 -32.08 3.11 3.30
C GLU A 417 -30.65 3.54 2.95
N THR A 418 -29.72 3.15 3.83
CA THR A 418 -28.34 3.56 3.78
C THR A 418 -27.59 2.41 3.17
N TRP A 419 -27.02 2.66 2.00
CA TRP A 419 -26.43 1.58 1.23
C TRP A 419 -24.94 1.44 1.51
N LYS A 420 -24.26 2.55 1.87
CA LYS A 420 -22.80 2.64 2.04
C LYS A 420 -22.41 3.78 2.99
N PHE A 421 -21.21 3.69 3.58
CA PHE A 421 -20.58 4.80 4.32
C PHE A 421 -19.11 5.01 3.92
N TYR A 422 -18.56 6.16 4.33
CA TYR A 422 -17.15 6.54 4.21
C TYR A 422 -16.73 7.23 5.52
N VAL A 423 -15.47 7.09 5.91
CA VAL A 423 -14.92 7.75 7.10
C VAL A 423 -13.72 8.57 6.70
N THR A 424 -13.69 9.82 7.15
CA THR A 424 -12.57 10.69 6.87
C THR A 424 -11.36 10.39 7.76
N SER A 425 -10.18 10.88 7.38
CA SER A 425 -8.96 10.88 8.18
C SER A 425 -9.12 11.59 9.53
N ALA A 426 -10.09 12.52 9.64
CA ALA A 426 -10.46 13.20 10.87
C ALA A 426 -11.44 12.38 11.76
N GLY A 427 -11.95 11.25 11.25
CA GLY A 427 -12.94 10.41 11.92
C GLY A 427 -14.39 10.84 11.72
N ASP A 428 -14.65 11.82 10.83
CA ASP A 428 -16.02 12.19 10.46
C ASP A 428 -16.68 11.09 9.62
N VAL A 429 -17.96 10.81 9.88
CA VAL A 429 -18.72 9.77 9.19
C VAL A 429 -19.58 10.38 8.09
N LEU A 430 -19.43 9.86 6.87
CA LEU A 430 -20.25 10.20 5.73
C LEU A 430 -21.11 9.00 5.32
N ARG A 431 -22.40 9.22 5.07
CA ARG A 431 -23.34 8.18 4.63
C ARG A 431 -24.20 8.62 3.46
N CYS A 432 -24.42 7.71 2.52
CA CYS A 432 -25.38 7.92 1.44
C CYS A 432 -26.76 7.37 1.84
N GLY A 433 -27.79 8.20 1.70
CA GLY A 433 -29.18 7.85 1.97
C GLY A 433 -30.04 7.71 0.71
N SER A 434 -31.29 7.27 0.90
CA SER A 434 -32.14 6.61 -0.09
C SER A 434 -32.75 7.44 -1.23
N SER A 435 -32.36 8.70 -1.44
CA SER A 435 -33.02 9.57 -2.43
C SER A 435 -32.56 9.29 -3.86
N ARG A 436 -33.07 8.22 -4.49
CA ARG A 436 -32.78 7.89 -5.89
C ARG A 436 -33.55 8.82 -6.83
N GLU A 437 -32.92 9.92 -7.24
CA GLU A 437 -33.35 10.64 -8.44
C GLU A 437 -32.72 9.94 -9.65
N GLU A 438 -33.53 9.34 -10.52
CA GLU A 438 -33.06 8.80 -11.80
C GLU A 438 -32.98 9.94 -12.82
N GLY A 439 -31.77 10.34 -13.17
CA GLY A 439 -31.48 11.24 -14.28
C GLY A 439 -31.06 10.47 -15.54
N GLU A 440 -30.99 11.16 -16.68
CA GLU A 440 -30.58 10.55 -17.96
C GLU A 440 -29.16 9.94 -17.94
N ARG A 441 -28.27 10.38 -17.03
CA ARG A 441 -26.89 9.87 -16.87
C ARG A 441 -26.62 9.04 -15.59
N GLY A 442 -27.65 8.75 -14.78
CA GLY A 442 -27.52 7.82 -13.64
C GLY A 442 -28.34 8.19 -12.40
N SER A 443 -28.01 7.57 -11.28
CA SER A 443 -28.71 7.75 -10.00
C SER A 443 -27.96 8.73 -9.11
N PHE A 444 -28.69 9.52 -8.32
CA PHE A 444 -28.11 10.40 -7.30
C PHE A 444 -28.57 9.99 -5.89
N CYS A 445 -27.88 10.45 -4.85
CA CYS A 445 -28.28 10.23 -3.46
C CYS A 445 -27.98 11.40 -2.53
N SER A 446 -28.67 11.41 -1.39
CA SER A 446 -28.39 12.37 -0.31
C SER A 446 -27.17 11.94 0.48
N LEU A 447 -26.28 12.88 0.76
CA LEU A 447 -25.08 12.67 1.55
C LEU A 447 -25.25 13.30 2.93
N TYR A 448 -25.04 12.50 3.97
CA TYR A 448 -25.12 12.89 5.37
C TYR A 448 -23.73 12.96 5.96
N TRP A 449 -23.44 14.01 6.72
CA TRP A 449 -22.19 14.24 7.47
C TRP A 449 -22.51 14.25 8.96
N ASN A 450 -22.00 13.28 9.70
CA ASN A 450 -22.26 13.10 11.13
C ASN A 450 -23.77 13.19 11.48
N GLY A 451 -24.62 12.61 10.63
CA GLY A 451 -26.07 12.53 10.78
C GLY A 451 -26.87 13.71 10.21
N GLU A 452 -26.22 14.79 9.80
CA GLU A 452 -26.88 15.94 9.17
C GLU A 452 -26.75 15.87 7.65
N GLN A 453 -27.84 16.16 6.92
CA GLN A 453 -27.79 16.18 5.46
C GLN A 453 -26.89 17.33 4.96
N ALA A 454 -25.80 16.98 4.27
CA ALA A 454 -24.80 17.90 3.74
C ALA A 454 -24.99 18.18 2.23
N ALA A 455 -25.53 17.20 1.49
CA ALA A 455 -25.88 17.33 0.07
C ALA A 455 -27.05 16.41 -0.32
N ASP A 456 -27.67 16.66 -1.47
CA ASP A 456 -28.80 15.90 -2.02
C ASP A 456 -28.53 15.33 -3.43
N ASP A 457 -27.28 15.42 -3.90
CA ASP A 457 -26.96 15.24 -5.31
C ASP A 457 -25.67 14.45 -5.58
N LEU A 458 -25.23 13.59 -4.66
CA LEU A 458 -24.07 12.72 -4.88
C LEU A 458 -24.35 11.75 -6.03
N TYR A 459 -23.49 11.73 -7.05
CA TYR A 459 -23.63 10.81 -8.17
C TYR A 459 -23.27 9.37 -7.77
N LEU A 460 -24.18 8.44 -8.04
CA LEU A 460 -24.02 7.02 -7.76
C LEU A 460 -23.57 6.26 -9.01
N TRP A 461 -22.28 5.93 -9.03
CA TRP A 461 -21.69 4.93 -9.91
C TRP A 461 -20.80 3.97 -9.09
N GLY A 462 -21.26 2.75 -8.84
CA GLY A 462 -20.52 1.78 -8.02
C GLY A 462 -20.64 2.01 -6.50
N GLY A 463 -19.52 1.95 -5.77
CA GLY A 463 -19.46 2.17 -4.30
C GLY A 463 -18.97 3.55 -3.87
N LEU A 464 -19.34 3.98 -2.66
CA LEU A 464 -18.97 5.31 -2.13
C LEU A 464 -17.47 5.59 -2.06
N PRO A 465 -16.59 4.61 -1.74
CA PRO A 465 -15.15 4.85 -1.78
C PRO A 465 -14.64 5.25 -3.18
N TYR A 466 -15.39 4.90 -4.24
CA TYR A 466 -15.07 5.28 -5.61
C TYR A 466 -15.65 6.64 -6.03
N GLN A 467 -16.42 7.29 -5.16
CA GLN A 467 -17.15 8.54 -5.44
C GLN A 467 -16.76 9.69 -4.52
N LEU A 468 -16.10 9.39 -3.40
CA LEU A 468 -15.65 10.34 -2.39
C LEU A 468 -14.14 10.17 -2.21
N PHE A 469 -13.40 11.28 -2.18
CA PHE A 469 -12.00 11.25 -1.76
C PHE A 469 -11.64 12.48 -0.95
N GLU A 470 -10.73 12.31 0.00
CA GLU A 470 -10.21 13.42 0.78
C GLU A 470 -9.09 14.15 0.07
N TYR A 471 -9.16 15.47 0.15
CA TYR A 471 -8.11 16.36 -0.33
C TYR A 471 -8.09 17.62 0.52
N GLN A 472 -6.97 17.87 1.19
CA GLN A 472 -6.71 19.08 1.98
C GLN A 472 -7.76 19.37 3.05
N GLY A 473 -8.22 18.32 3.75
CA GLY A 473 -9.20 18.43 4.82
C GLY A 473 -10.61 18.78 4.34
N ALA A 474 -10.90 18.51 3.06
CA ALA A 474 -12.25 18.52 2.49
C ALA A 474 -12.49 17.19 1.76
N VAL A 475 -13.75 16.76 1.69
CA VAL A 475 -14.16 15.59 0.92
C VAL A 475 -14.69 16.05 -0.42
N TYR A 476 -14.12 15.56 -1.51
CA TYR A 476 -14.55 15.88 -2.87
C TYR A 476 -15.45 14.77 -3.40
N TYR A 477 -16.42 15.17 -4.22
CA TYR A 477 -17.37 14.26 -4.81
C TYR A 477 -17.91 14.77 -6.15
N MET A 478 -18.37 13.82 -6.97
CA MET A 478 -19.09 14.13 -8.21
C MET A 478 -20.58 14.27 -7.93
N GLY A 479 -21.17 15.39 -8.33
CA GLY A 479 -22.59 15.68 -8.16
C GLY A 479 -23.28 16.16 -9.43
N LYS A 480 -24.53 16.60 -9.32
CA LYS A 480 -25.34 17.03 -10.47
C LYS A 480 -24.85 18.38 -11.01
N GLY A 481 -24.38 18.40 -12.25
CA GLY A 481 -23.95 19.60 -12.95
C GLY A 481 -25.07 20.31 -13.72
N ARG A 482 -24.70 21.35 -14.48
CA ARG A 482 -25.61 22.04 -15.40
C ARG A 482 -25.72 21.28 -16.72
N ASP A 483 -26.83 21.48 -17.44
CA ASP A 483 -27.03 20.99 -18.82
C ASP A 483 -26.63 19.52 -19.06
N GLN A 484 -26.96 18.64 -18.09
CA GLN A 484 -26.73 17.19 -18.14
C GLN A 484 -25.27 16.71 -17.91
N GLY A 485 -24.33 17.59 -17.53
CA GLY A 485 -22.96 17.22 -17.10
C GLY A 485 -22.85 16.88 -15.60
N PHE A 486 -21.68 16.40 -15.16
CA PHE A 486 -21.37 16.30 -13.73
C PHE A 486 -20.69 17.58 -13.21
N SER A 487 -20.79 17.80 -11.91
CA SER A 487 -20.05 18.85 -11.21
C SER A 487 -19.11 18.22 -10.20
N MET A 488 -17.94 18.83 -10.03
CA MET A 488 -17.08 18.53 -8.91
C MET A 488 -17.45 19.45 -7.76
N LYS A 489 -17.73 18.85 -6.60
CA LYS A 489 -18.11 19.55 -5.38
C LYS A 489 -17.18 19.15 -4.25
N ARG A 490 -17.06 20.01 -3.25
CA ARG A 490 -16.31 19.75 -2.03
C ARG A 490 -17.22 19.96 -0.82
N ILE A 491 -17.05 19.11 0.19
CA ILE A 491 -17.71 19.23 1.49
C ILE A 491 -16.64 19.50 2.53
N GLN A 492 -16.84 20.58 3.28
CA GLN A 492 -16.00 20.90 4.42
C GLN A 492 -16.89 21.26 5.62
N LYS A 493 -16.73 20.53 6.73
CA LYS A 493 -17.50 20.72 7.96
C LYS A 493 -19.03 20.69 7.70
N GLY A 494 -19.48 19.72 6.90
CA GLY A 494 -20.90 19.52 6.57
C GLY A 494 -21.50 20.48 5.54
N VAL A 495 -20.71 21.43 5.00
CA VAL A 495 -21.18 22.37 3.97
C VAL A 495 -20.65 21.97 2.60
N SER A 496 -21.55 21.70 1.65
CA SER A 496 -21.22 21.43 0.25
C SER A 496 -21.08 22.72 -0.57
N GLU A 497 -20.00 22.82 -1.34
CA GLU A 497 -19.70 23.92 -2.26
C GLU A 497 -19.35 23.36 -3.64
N MET A 498 -19.83 24.03 -4.69
CA MET A 498 -19.48 23.70 -6.06
C MET A 498 -18.08 24.24 -6.40
N VAL A 499 -17.24 23.38 -6.97
CA VAL A 499 -15.88 23.73 -7.41
C VAL A 499 -15.86 24.00 -8.91
N ASP A 500 -16.44 23.11 -9.70
CA ASP A 500 -16.55 23.22 -11.16
C ASP A 500 -17.84 22.51 -11.63
N ASP A 501 -18.53 23.03 -12.64
CA ASP A 501 -19.88 22.61 -13.06
C ASP A 501 -19.94 21.75 -14.33
N THR A 502 -18.77 21.45 -14.93
CA THR A 502 -18.63 20.73 -16.21
C THR A 502 -17.55 19.65 -16.17
N VAL A 503 -17.50 18.86 -15.10
CA VAL A 503 -16.49 17.83 -14.87
C VAL A 503 -16.97 16.48 -15.39
N GLU A 504 -16.09 15.69 -16.00
CA GLU A 504 -16.39 14.32 -16.44
C GLU A 504 -15.80 13.28 -15.49
N ASP A 505 -14.57 13.50 -15.00
CA ASP A 505 -13.90 12.61 -14.04
C ASP A 505 -12.86 13.41 -13.22
N CYS A 506 -12.51 12.92 -12.04
CA CYS A 506 -11.49 13.53 -11.18
C CYS A 506 -10.75 12.48 -10.33
N ARG A 507 -9.46 12.70 -10.10
CA ARG A 507 -8.60 11.82 -9.29
C ARG A 507 -7.59 12.61 -8.46
N PRO A 508 -7.43 12.28 -7.16
CA PRO A 508 -6.30 12.79 -6.40
C PRO A 508 -4.99 12.23 -6.98
N MET A 509 -3.95 13.06 -6.99
CA MET A 509 -2.58 12.70 -7.33
C MET A 509 -1.79 12.40 -6.04
N GLU A 510 -0.79 11.52 -6.13
CA GLU A 510 0.04 11.15 -4.97
C GLU A 510 0.82 12.32 -4.36
N ASP A 511 1.05 13.38 -5.14
CA ASP A 511 1.70 14.61 -4.70
C ASP A 511 0.77 15.59 -3.98
N GLY A 512 -0.47 15.18 -3.72
CA GLY A 512 -1.45 16.00 -3.02
C GLY A 512 -1.97 17.16 -3.89
N ARG A 513 -2.04 16.97 -5.21
CA ARG A 513 -2.86 17.76 -6.15
C ARG A 513 -4.13 17.00 -6.55
N LEU A 514 -5.11 17.71 -7.10
CA LEU A 514 -6.33 17.12 -7.67
C LEU A 514 -6.35 17.36 -9.18
N ALA A 515 -6.33 16.29 -9.97
CA ALA A 515 -6.52 16.35 -11.42
C ALA A 515 -7.98 16.07 -11.78
N TYR A 516 -8.52 16.77 -12.77
CA TYR A 516 -9.87 16.52 -13.27
C TYR A 516 -10.02 16.88 -14.74
N LEU A 517 -10.93 16.17 -15.42
CA LEU A 517 -11.30 16.40 -16.80
C LEU A 517 -12.54 17.28 -16.85
N ARG A 518 -12.46 18.37 -17.63
CA ARG A 518 -13.58 19.29 -17.86
C ARG A 518 -13.98 19.28 -19.32
N THR A 519 -15.28 19.25 -19.58
CA THR A 519 -15.81 19.39 -20.94
C THR A 519 -15.64 20.83 -21.41
N GLY A 520 -14.76 21.02 -22.40
CA GLY A 520 -14.47 22.30 -23.04
C GLY A 520 -15.45 22.67 -24.16
N GLU A 521 -15.21 23.80 -24.82
CA GLU A 521 -16.02 24.23 -25.97
C GLU A 521 -15.81 23.29 -27.17
N GLY A 522 -16.88 22.63 -27.64
CA GLY A 522 -16.84 21.78 -28.84
C GLY A 522 -16.57 20.29 -28.59
N GLU A 523 -17.00 19.75 -27.43
CA GLU A 523 -16.87 18.32 -27.04
C GLU A 523 -15.43 17.84 -26.79
N THR A 524 -14.45 18.74 -26.71
CA THR A 524 -13.07 18.40 -26.31
C THR A 524 -12.93 18.40 -24.80
N GLN A 525 -12.12 17.50 -24.25
CA GLN A 525 -11.84 17.46 -22.81
C GLN A 525 -10.56 18.23 -22.48
N ASP A 526 -10.61 19.09 -21.47
CA ASP A 526 -9.45 19.76 -20.90
C ASP A 526 -9.04 19.06 -19.61
N LEU A 527 -7.74 18.83 -19.44
CA LEU A 527 -7.16 18.37 -18.18
C LEU A 527 -6.77 19.58 -17.33
N LEU A 528 -7.38 19.68 -16.16
CA LEU A 528 -7.04 20.68 -15.14
C LEU A 528 -6.41 20.02 -13.93
N VAL A 529 -5.53 20.76 -13.27
CA VAL A 529 -4.96 20.37 -11.98
C VAL A 529 -5.13 21.52 -11.00
N MET A 530 -5.60 21.17 -9.82
CA MET A 530 -5.81 22.08 -8.71
C MET A 530 -4.82 21.75 -7.59
N GLY A 531 -4.03 22.74 -7.20
CA GLY A 531 -3.10 22.63 -6.09
C GLY A 531 -3.70 23.07 -4.75
N PRO A 532 -2.85 23.32 -3.73
CA PRO A 532 -3.29 23.76 -2.40
C PRO A 532 -3.91 25.13 -2.27
N ASP A 533 -3.77 25.96 -3.29
CA ASP A 533 -4.46 27.25 -3.35
C ASP A 533 -5.94 27.12 -3.76
N GLY A 534 -6.39 25.91 -4.10
CA GLY A 534 -7.76 25.61 -4.53
C GLY A 534 -8.12 26.23 -5.87
N LYS A 535 -7.13 26.63 -6.68
CA LYS A 535 -7.36 27.22 -7.99
C LYS A 535 -7.04 26.22 -9.09
N PRO A 536 -8.00 25.94 -9.99
CA PRO A 536 -7.73 25.05 -11.10
C PRO A 536 -6.82 25.73 -12.12
N GLN A 537 -5.82 25.00 -12.61
CA GLN A 537 -4.89 25.41 -13.64
C GLN A 537 -5.01 24.43 -14.81
N LEU A 538 -5.07 24.97 -16.03
CA LEU A 538 -5.10 24.18 -17.24
C LEU A 538 -3.74 23.50 -17.46
N ALA A 539 -3.72 22.16 -17.40
CA ALA A 539 -2.52 21.36 -17.65
C ALA A 539 -2.42 20.98 -19.15
N ALA A 540 -3.53 20.59 -19.76
CA ALA A 540 -3.58 20.29 -21.20
C ALA A 540 -4.98 20.51 -21.79
N GLU A 541 -5.05 21.13 -22.96
CA GLU A 541 -6.28 21.24 -23.76
C GLU A 541 -6.46 20.04 -24.68
N ALA A 542 -7.71 19.66 -24.99
CA ALA A 542 -8.06 18.63 -25.96
C ALA A 542 -7.31 17.30 -25.74
N VAL A 543 -7.43 16.78 -24.52
CA VAL A 543 -6.98 15.45 -24.13
C VAL A 543 -7.91 14.40 -24.74
N ASP A 544 -7.33 13.32 -25.25
CA ASP A 544 -8.08 12.20 -25.83
C ASP A 544 -8.46 11.19 -24.75
N VAL A 545 -7.49 10.77 -23.92
CA VAL A 545 -7.64 9.75 -22.87
C VAL A 545 -6.70 10.05 -21.72
N VAL A 546 -7.14 9.86 -20.48
CA VAL A 546 -6.26 9.77 -19.31
C VAL A 546 -6.08 8.30 -18.94
N LEU A 547 -4.84 7.82 -18.90
CA LEU A 547 -4.55 6.40 -18.64
C LEU A 547 -4.76 6.09 -17.15
N GLY A 548 -5.24 4.88 -16.86
CA GLY A 548 -5.55 4.44 -15.49
C GLY A 548 -6.86 4.99 -14.92
N TRP A 549 -7.53 5.91 -15.61
CA TRP A 549 -8.86 6.37 -15.23
C TRP A 549 -9.90 5.44 -15.84
N SER A 550 -10.78 4.88 -15.01
CA SER A 550 -11.79 3.87 -15.40
C SER A 550 -12.90 4.39 -16.32
N HIS A 551 -12.84 5.65 -16.75
CA HIS A 551 -13.97 6.38 -17.34
C HIS A 551 -13.73 6.98 -18.72
N VAL A 552 -12.84 6.41 -19.54
CA VAL A 552 -12.94 6.68 -20.98
C VAL A 552 -14.07 5.84 -21.56
N VAL A 553 -15.29 6.37 -21.44
CA VAL A 553 -16.47 5.89 -22.16
C VAL A 553 -16.40 6.49 -23.57
N TYR A 554 -16.30 5.61 -24.56
CA TYR A 554 -16.40 5.93 -25.98
C TYR A 554 -17.76 6.50 -26.38
#